data_AF-A0A538FIX7-F1
#
_entry.id   AF-A0A538FIX7-F1
#
_cell.length_a   1.000
_cell.length_b   1.000
_cell.length_c   1.000
_cell.angle_alpha   90.00
_cell.angle_beta   90.00
_cell.angle_gamma   90.00
#
_symmetry.space_group_name_H-M   'P 1'
#
loop_
_entity.id
_entity.type
_entity.pdbx_description
1 polymer ?
#
loop_
_entity_poly.entity_id
_entity_poly.type
_entity_poly.pdbx_seq_one_letter_code
_entity_poly.pdbx_strand_id
1 'polypeptide(L)'
;MTTDPRADRQERRPAAPLGFPRSAAELDPRIDPVLLTAISRIAPGTQLRQGIDDIIRAREGALIVIGEPAELAFLFSGGIQLDAAFTPQLLYELAKMDGAIIVNSAIAKIAQANVQL
;
A
#
# COMPACT_ATOMS: atom_id res chain seq x y z
N MET A 1 78.15 -2.78 -21.47
CA MET A 1 77.11 -2.08 -22.24
C MET A 1 75.81 -2.81 -21.92
N THR A 2 75.00 -2.40 -20.94
CA THR A 2 74.22 -1.13 -20.89
C THR A 2 73.32 -1.09 -22.14
N THR A 3 72.03 -1.41 -22.08
CA THR A 3 70.94 -0.68 -21.39
C THR A 3 69.71 -1.58 -21.07
N ASP A 4 69.18 -1.44 -19.85
CA ASP A 4 67.76 -1.62 -19.43
C ASP A 4 66.89 -0.55 -20.16
N PRO A 5 65.54 -0.39 -20.06
CA PRO A 5 64.52 -1.15 -19.32
C PRO A 5 63.16 -1.33 -20.05
N ARG A 6 62.27 -2.13 -19.43
CA ARG A 6 60.80 -1.92 -19.40
C ARG A 6 60.08 -1.64 -20.75
N ALA A 7 59.71 -2.68 -21.48
CA ALA A 7 58.62 -2.58 -22.45
C ALA A 7 58.01 -3.96 -22.76
N ASP A 8 57.31 -4.52 -21.77
CA ASP A 8 56.10 -5.32 -22.06
C ASP A 8 55.29 -5.53 -20.77
N ARG A 9 54.93 -4.40 -20.15
CA ARG A 9 53.88 -4.35 -19.16
C ARG A 9 52.57 -4.04 -19.89
N GLN A 10 52.07 -5.03 -20.62
CA GLN A 10 50.78 -5.01 -21.32
C GLN A 10 50.25 -6.45 -21.12
N GLU A 11 49.25 -6.77 -20.31
CA GLU A 11 48.01 -6.08 -19.98
C GLU A 11 47.50 -6.64 -18.64
N ARG A 12 47.83 -5.99 -17.52
CA ARG A 12 46.91 -6.08 -16.39
C ARG A 12 45.73 -5.21 -16.78
N ARG A 13 44.70 -5.81 -17.39
CA ARG A 13 43.38 -5.17 -17.49
C ARG A 13 43.10 -4.57 -16.10
N PRO A 14 42.86 -3.25 -15.96
CA PRO A 14 42.30 -2.77 -14.72
C PRO A 14 41.06 -3.62 -14.48
N ALA A 15 40.99 -4.27 -13.32
CA ALA A 15 39.77 -4.97 -12.91
C ALA A 15 38.63 -3.98 -13.17
N ALA A 16 37.64 -4.42 -13.96
CA ALA A 16 36.42 -3.66 -14.16
C ALA A 16 35.99 -3.11 -12.78
N PRO A 17 35.59 -1.83 -12.67
CA PRO A 17 35.20 -1.29 -11.38
C PRO A 17 34.22 -2.28 -10.77
N LEU A 18 34.62 -2.88 -9.64
CA LEU A 18 33.86 -3.91 -8.94
C LEU A 18 32.44 -3.39 -8.84
N GLY A 19 31.59 -3.92 -9.70
CA GLY A 19 30.35 -3.27 -10.03
C GLY A 19 29.47 -3.32 -8.80
N PHE A 20 29.05 -2.17 -8.30
CA PHE A 20 27.70 -1.95 -7.78
C PHE A 20 27.39 -0.45 -7.93
N PRO A 21 26.31 -0.13 -8.62
CA PRO A 21 25.15 0.29 -7.82
C PRO A 21 24.02 -0.73 -7.96
N ARG A 22 23.38 -0.96 -6.82
CA ARG A 22 22.17 -1.77 -6.62
C ARG A 22 21.17 -1.55 -7.76
N SER A 23 20.82 -2.58 -8.53
CA SER A 23 19.68 -2.49 -9.47
C SER A 23 18.96 -3.83 -9.61
N ALA A 24 18.41 -4.28 -8.49
CA ALA A 24 17.24 -5.17 -8.47
C ALA A 24 16.08 -4.55 -7.68
N ALA A 25 16.40 -3.66 -6.72
CA ALA A 25 15.40 -2.92 -5.94
C ALA A 25 14.63 -1.86 -6.77
N GLU A 26 15.18 -1.42 -7.91
CA GLU A 26 14.56 -0.37 -8.75
C GLU A 26 13.36 -0.86 -9.57
N LEU A 27 13.13 -2.18 -9.63
CA LEU A 27 12.03 -2.81 -10.36
C LEU A 27 11.27 -3.85 -9.52
N ASP A 28 11.46 -3.87 -8.20
CA ASP A 28 10.62 -4.71 -7.34
C ASP A 28 9.34 -3.92 -6.99
N PRO A 29 8.16 -4.28 -7.53
CA PRO A 29 6.91 -3.60 -7.19
C PRO A 29 6.59 -3.69 -5.69
N ARG A 30 7.20 -4.62 -4.95
CA ARG A 30 7.06 -4.71 -3.48
C ARG A 30 7.78 -3.60 -2.73
N ILE A 31 8.72 -2.92 -3.38
CA ILE A 31 9.46 -1.78 -2.82
C ILE A 31 8.81 -0.45 -3.23
N ASP A 32 7.72 -0.48 -4.01
CA ASP A 32 6.97 0.72 -4.35
C ASP A 32 6.48 1.42 -3.06
N PRO A 33 6.85 2.69 -2.84
CA PRO A 33 6.54 3.40 -1.60
C PRO A 33 5.05 3.66 -1.41
N VAL A 34 4.29 3.80 -2.50
CA VAL A 34 2.83 3.98 -2.45
C VAL A 34 2.17 2.69 -2.02
N LEU A 35 2.57 1.56 -2.60
CA LEU A 35 2.07 0.24 -2.20
C LEU A 35 2.42 -0.08 -0.75
N LEU A 36 3.67 0.17 -0.34
CA LEU A 36 4.11 -0.05 1.05
C LEU A 36 3.31 0.80 2.04
N THR A 37 2.98 2.04 1.68
CA THR A 37 2.13 2.91 2.51
C THR A 37 0.72 2.34 2.63
N ALA A 38 0.14 1.85 1.54
CA ALA A 38 -1.19 1.24 1.54
C ALA A 38 -1.23 -0.04 2.39
N ILE A 39 -0.24 -0.92 2.23
CA ILE A 39 -0.12 -2.16 3.04
C ILE A 39 0.07 -1.83 4.52
N SER A 40 0.86 -0.80 4.84
CA SER A 40 1.08 -0.38 6.23
C SER A 40 -0.21 0.05 6.93
N ARG A 41 -1.19 0.60 6.21
CA ARG A 41 -2.50 0.98 6.76
C ARG A 41 -3.35 -0.23 7.19
N ILE A 42 -3.16 -1.38 6.55
CA ILE A 42 -3.83 -2.66 6.87
C ILE A 42 -2.92 -3.63 7.64
N ALA A 43 -1.77 -3.16 8.15
CA ALA A 43 -0.85 -3.98 8.91
C ALA A 43 -1.41 -4.32 10.31
N PRO A 44 -0.97 -5.43 10.93
CA PRO A 44 -1.35 -5.77 12.30
C PRO A 44 -1.09 -4.62 13.29
N GLY A 45 -2.03 -4.44 14.22
CA GLY A 45 -1.99 -3.35 15.21
C GLY A 45 -2.72 -2.07 14.78
N THR A 46 -3.13 -1.93 13.51
CA THR A 46 -3.99 -0.83 13.09
C THR A 46 -5.46 -1.11 13.40
N GLN A 47 -6.24 -0.05 13.64
CA GLN A 47 -7.69 -0.17 13.87
C GLN A 47 -8.42 -0.73 12.64
N LEU A 48 -8.00 -0.35 11.43
CA LEU A 48 -8.55 -0.90 10.19
C LEU A 48 -8.30 -2.40 10.10
N ARG A 49 -7.09 -2.85 10.41
CA ARG A 49 -6.77 -4.28 10.40
C ARG A 49 -7.58 -5.05 11.43
N GLN A 50 -7.78 -4.51 12.63
CA GLN A 50 -8.63 -5.13 13.64
C GLN A 50 -10.07 -5.33 13.12
N GLY A 51 -10.67 -4.30 12.51
CA GLY A 51 -12.02 -4.43 11.95
C GLY A 51 -12.10 -5.43 10.79
N ILE A 52 -11.09 -5.49 9.93
CA ILE A 52 -10.98 -6.51 8.87
C ILE A 52 -10.89 -7.91 9.46
N ASP A 53 -10.07 -8.12 10.50
CA ASP A 53 -9.94 -9.41 11.15
C ASP A 53 -11.27 -9.86 11.78
N ASP A 54 -12.04 -8.94 12.37
CA ASP A 54 -13.36 -9.23 12.95
C ASP A 54 -14.39 -9.63 11.87
N ILE A 55 -14.39 -8.95 10.71
CA ILE A 55 -15.21 -9.30 9.53
C ILE A 55 -14.87 -10.71 9.04
N ILE A 56 -13.58 -11.01 8.85
CA ILE A 56 -13.10 -12.32 8.38
C ILE A 56 -13.49 -13.43 9.37
N ARG A 57 -13.35 -13.18 10.68
CA ARG A 57 -13.72 -14.15 11.73
C ARG A 57 -15.21 -14.47 11.72
N ALA A 58 -16.05 -13.50 11.39
CA ALA A 58 -17.50 -13.70 11.22
C ALA A 58 -17.88 -14.35 9.88
N ARG A 59 -16.91 -14.58 8.97
CA ARG A 59 -17.12 -15.08 7.61
C ARG A 59 -17.96 -14.15 6.73
N GLU A 60 -17.91 -12.86 7.01
CA GLU A 60 -18.58 -11.84 6.22
C GLU A 60 -17.64 -11.30 5.11
N GLY A 61 -18.22 -10.66 4.11
CA GLY A 61 -17.51 -9.92 3.08
C GLY A 61 -17.45 -8.42 3.40
N ALA A 62 -16.56 -7.69 2.74
CA ALA A 62 -16.58 -6.23 2.75
C ALA A 62 -15.91 -5.65 1.52
N LEU A 63 -16.48 -4.57 0.97
CA LEU A 63 -15.82 -3.71 -0.02
C LEU A 63 -15.53 -2.36 0.63
N ILE A 64 -14.27 -2.12 0.99
CA ILE A 64 -13.85 -0.90 1.70
C ILE A 64 -13.08 -0.02 0.72
N VAL A 65 -13.54 1.21 0.52
CA VAL A 65 -12.87 2.21 -0.32
C VAL A 65 -12.30 3.29 0.57
N ILE A 66 -11.02 3.60 0.37
CA ILE A 66 -10.29 4.62 1.13
C ILE A 66 -9.96 5.78 0.21
N GLY A 67 -10.43 6.98 0.55
CA GLY A 67 -10.13 8.21 -0.19
C GLY A 67 -11.03 9.35 0.26
N GLU A 68 -10.83 10.55 -0.30
CA GLU A 68 -11.67 11.68 0.06
C GLU A 68 -13.10 11.51 -0.49
N PRO A 69 -14.15 11.49 0.36
CA PRO A 69 -15.51 11.19 -0.08
C PRO A 69 -16.03 12.14 -1.16
N ALA A 70 -15.61 13.41 -1.12
CA ALA A 70 -15.98 14.42 -2.11
C ALA A 70 -15.38 14.12 -3.50
N GLU A 71 -14.14 13.61 -3.55
CA GLU A 71 -13.49 13.22 -4.79
C GLU A 71 -14.05 11.91 -5.34
N LEU A 72 -14.47 11.01 -4.46
CA LEU A 72 -15.03 9.72 -4.84
C LEU A 72 -16.53 9.77 -5.19
N ALA A 73 -17.22 10.89 -4.94
CA ALA A 73 -18.68 11.00 -5.04
C ALA A 73 -19.25 10.65 -6.42
N PHE A 74 -18.46 10.78 -7.49
CA PHE A 74 -18.90 10.42 -8.85
C PHE A 74 -18.85 8.90 -9.12
N LEU A 75 -18.13 8.14 -8.29
CA LEU A 75 -17.92 6.70 -8.46
C LEU A 75 -19.03 5.86 -7.82
N PHE A 76 -19.88 6.45 -6.98
CA PHE A 76 -20.87 5.67 -6.25
C PHE A 76 -22.24 6.32 -6.24
N SER A 77 -23.28 5.50 -6.06
CA SER A 77 -24.67 5.92 -5.99
C SER A 77 -25.41 5.27 -4.82
N GLY A 78 -26.44 5.96 -4.33
CA GLY A 78 -27.24 5.50 -3.19
C GLY A 78 -26.47 5.52 -1.86
N GLY A 79 -26.79 4.55 -1.00
CA GLY A 79 -26.20 4.38 0.33
C GLY A 79 -26.69 5.35 1.41
N ILE A 80 -26.03 5.26 2.56
CA ILE A 80 -26.37 6.00 3.79
C ILE A 80 -25.18 6.88 4.17
N GLN A 81 -25.42 8.18 4.26
CA GLN A 81 -24.46 9.12 4.85
C GLN A 81 -24.40 8.95 6.37
N LEU A 82 -23.21 8.68 6.88
CA LEU A 82 -22.95 8.45 8.31
C LEU A 82 -22.14 9.58 8.93
N ASP A 83 -21.08 10.02 8.24
CA ASP A 83 -20.12 11.01 8.72
C ASP A 83 -19.59 10.73 10.15
N ALA A 84 -19.40 9.46 10.48
CA ALA A 84 -19.12 8.99 11.84
C ALA A 84 -17.63 8.68 12.06
N ALA A 85 -17.13 8.91 13.28
CA ALA A 85 -15.75 8.57 13.64
C ALA A 85 -15.47 7.06 13.43
N PHE A 86 -14.30 6.76 12.89
CA PHE A 86 -13.91 5.38 12.60
C PHE A 86 -13.71 4.60 13.89
N THR A 87 -14.34 3.42 13.98
CA THR A 87 -14.03 2.39 14.98
C THR A 87 -14.06 1.01 14.31
N PRO A 88 -13.24 0.05 14.78
CA PRO A 88 -13.29 -1.33 14.27
C PRO A 88 -14.68 -1.95 14.37
N GLN A 89 -15.40 -1.68 15.47
CA GLN A 89 -16.74 -2.20 15.71
C GLN A 89 -17.75 -1.61 14.72
N LEU A 90 -17.69 -0.30 14.45
CA LEU A 90 -18.57 0.32 13.47
C LEU A 90 -18.32 -0.23 12.07
N LEU A 91 -17.05 -0.40 11.68
CA LEU A 91 -16.71 -1.03 10.41
C LEU A 91 -17.27 -2.45 10.31
N TYR A 92 -17.11 -3.25 11.37
CA TYR A 92 -17.63 -4.62 11.45
C TYR A 92 -19.16 -4.68 11.30
N GLU A 93 -19.89 -3.81 12.00
CA GLU A 93 -21.37 -3.78 11.91
C GLU A 93 -21.85 -3.35 10.52
N LEU A 94 -21.20 -2.35 9.93
CA LEU A 94 -21.54 -1.88 8.58
C LEU A 94 -21.21 -2.91 7.49
N ALA A 95 -20.18 -3.74 7.69
CA ALA A 95 -19.81 -4.79 6.75
C ALA A 95 -20.85 -5.91 6.62
N LYS A 96 -21.80 -6.02 7.57
CA LYS A 96 -22.94 -6.94 7.46
C LYS A 96 -23.98 -6.46 6.45
N MET A 97 -23.91 -5.20 6.04
CA MET A 97 -24.76 -4.64 5.00
C MET A 97 -24.16 -4.96 3.62
N ASP A 98 -25.01 -4.96 2.60
CA ASP A 98 -24.55 -5.02 1.22
C ASP A 98 -23.80 -3.73 0.81
N GLY A 99 -23.12 -3.79 -0.33
CA GLY A 99 -22.46 -2.63 -0.94
C GLY A 99 -21.09 -2.30 -0.33
N ALA A 100 -20.65 -1.08 -0.58
CA ALA A 100 -19.33 -0.61 -0.16
C ALA A 100 -19.38 0.37 1.01
N ILE A 101 -18.26 0.47 1.70
CA ILE A 101 -18.02 1.36 2.83
C ILE A 101 -16.95 2.36 2.43
N ILE A 102 -17.27 3.65 2.49
CA ILE A 102 -16.37 4.75 2.14
C ILE A 102 -15.73 5.28 3.42
N VAL A 103 -14.41 5.17 3.50
CA VAL A 103 -13.57 5.64 4.60
C VAL A 103 -12.69 6.77 4.08
N ASN A 104 -12.54 7.84 4.85
CA ASN A 104 -11.70 8.95 4.43
C ASN A 104 -10.21 8.57 4.34
N SER A 105 -9.39 9.37 3.67
CA SER A 105 -7.98 9.04 3.42
C SER A 105 -7.15 8.86 4.69
N ALA A 106 -7.56 9.48 5.80
CA ALA A 106 -6.90 9.37 7.09
C ALA A 106 -7.34 8.15 7.92
N ILE A 107 -8.36 7.39 7.48
CA ILE A 107 -8.97 6.29 8.25
C ILE A 107 -9.43 6.78 9.64
N ALA A 108 -9.96 8.00 9.68
CA ALA A 108 -10.48 8.63 10.89
C ALA A 108 -12.01 8.65 10.92
N LYS A 109 -12.64 8.45 9.75
CA LYS A 109 -14.09 8.63 9.59
C LYS A 109 -14.65 7.69 8.53
N ILE A 110 -15.82 7.12 8.81
CA ILE A 110 -16.66 6.41 7.85
C ILE A 110 -17.68 7.41 7.32
N ALA A 111 -17.55 7.76 6.04
CA ALA A 111 -18.38 8.79 5.41
C ALA A 111 -19.73 8.22 4.96
N GLN A 112 -19.70 7.07 4.28
CA GLN A 112 -20.89 6.40 3.78
C GLN A 112 -20.77 4.88 3.86
N ALA A 113 -21.91 4.20 3.88
CA ALA A 113 -22.00 2.74 3.81
C ALA A 113 -23.17 2.33 2.91
N ASN A 114 -23.17 1.06 2.48
CA ASN A 114 -24.14 0.49 1.55
C ASN A 114 -24.25 1.28 0.24
N VAL A 115 -23.11 1.78 -0.25
CA VAL A 115 -23.06 2.45 -1.55
C VAL A 115 -22.85 1.43 -2.66
N GLN A 116 -23.44 1.68 -3.82
CA GLN A 116 -23.14 0.94 -5.03
C GLN A 116 -22.00 1.66 -5.76
N LEU A 117 -20.86 0.98 -5.92
CA LEU A 117 -19.72 1.41 -6.75
C LEU A 117 -19.89 1.00 -8.21
#